data_AF-A0A5B9P8I6-F1
#
_entry.id   AF-A0A5B9P8I6-F1
#
_cell.length_a   1.000
_cell.length_b   1.000
_cell.length_c   1.000
_cell.angle_alpha   90.00
_cell.angle_beta   90.00
_cell.angle_gamma   90.00
#
_symmetry.space_group_name_H-M   'P 1'
#
loop_
_entity.id
_entity.type
_entity.pdbx_description
1 polymer ?
#
loop_
_entity_poly.entity_id
_entity_poly.type
_entity_poly.pdbx_seq_one_letter_code
_entity_poly.pdbx_strand_id
1 'polypeptide(L)'
;MKKAKTQLNQEQLDRVIQMAWEDRTTFDAIRIQFGLQSGEVIKLMRANLKPTSFRLWRKRTVGRNTKHLAKRNFVVGRFRCPSQRG
;
A
#
# COMPACT_ATOMS: atom_id res chain seq x y z
N MET A 1 2.11 21.73 17.53
CA MET A 1 1.75 20.39 18.04
C MET A 1 2.85 19.41 17.65
N LYS A 2 3.69 18.99 18.61
CA LYS A 2 4.75 18.00 18.38
C LYS A 2 4.11 16.61 18.30
N LYS A 3 4.05 16.00 17.11
CA LYS A 3 3.55 14.61 16.98
C LYS A 3 4.49 13.70 17.78
N ALA A 4 3.93 12.93 18.71
CA ALA A 4 4.63 11.85 19.38
C ALA A 4 5.28 10.97 18.29
N LYS A 5 6.61 10.82 18.33
CA LYS A 5 7.28 9.79 17.54
C LYS A 5 6.71 8.47 18.04
N THR A 6 5.77 7.89 17.30
CA THR A 6 5.41 6.49 17.49
C THR A 6 6.72 5.73 17.42
N GLN A 7 7.18 5.22 18.56
CA GLN A 7 8.35 4.37 18.63
C GLN A 7 7.97 3.07 17.94
N LEU A 8 8.05 3.06 16.62
CA LEU A 8 7.89 1.86 15.81
C LEU A 8 9.10 0.99 16.14
N ASN A 9 8.84 -0.19 16.70
CA ASN A 9 9.88 -1.19 16.82
C ASN A 9 10.42 -1.54 15.43
N GLN A 10 11.67 -2.02 15.38
CA GLN A 10 12.31 -2.41 14.13
C GLN A 10 11.43 -3.39 13.33
N GLU A 11 10.79 -4.35 14.01
CA GLU A 11 9.83 -5.29 13.40
C GLU A 11 8.63 -4.61 12.76
N GLN A 12 8.08 -3.58 13.41
CA GLN A 12 6.95 -2.81 12.87
C GLN A 12 7.38 -1.98 11.67
N LEU A 13 8.59 -1.42 11.71
CA LEU A 13 9.17 -0.69 10.59
C LEU A 13 9.36 -1.60 9.38
N ASP A 14 9.93 -2.79 9.58
CA ASP A 14 10.12 -3.79 8.53
C ASP A 14 8.78 -4.28 7.97
N ARG A 15 7.77 -4.45 8.83
CA ARG A 15 6.40 -4.81 8.43
C ARG A 15 5.76 -3.71 7.57
N VAL A 16 5.91 -2.44 7.97
CA VAL A 16 5.42 -1.30 7.19
C VAL A 16 6.12 -1.21 5.83
N ILE A 17 7.43 -1.46 5.78
CA ILE A 17 8.19 -1.49 4.52
C ILE A 17 7.71 -2.64 3.63
N GLN A 18 7.55 -3.86 4.16
CA GLN A 18 6.99 -5.00 3.43
C GLN A 18 5.62 -4.69 2.84
N MET A 19 4.70 -4.19 3.67
CA MET A 19 3.36 -3.80 3.24
C MET A 19 3.37 -2.68 2.20
N ALA A 20 4.23 -1.67 2.37
CA ALA A 20 4.35 -0.59 1.39
C ALA A 20 4.95 -1.08 0.07
N TRP A 21 5.73 -2.16 0.08
CA TRP A 21 6.28 -2.82 -1.11
C TRP A 21 5.29 -3.74 -1.81
N GLU A 22 4.30 -4.25 -1.08
CA GLU A 22 3.23 -5.06 -1.62
C GLU A 22 2.27 -4.23 -2.47
N ASP A 23 2.13 -4.62 -3.74
CA ASP A 23 1.30 -3.91 -4.70
C ASP A 23 -0.21 -3.91 -4.37
N ARG A 24 -0.64 -4.80 -3.47
CA ARG A 24 -2.05 -4.98 -3.05
C ARG A 24 -2.41 -4.25 -1.77
N THR A 25 -1.43 -3.75 -1.02
CA THR A 25 -1.68 -3.16 0.29
C THR A 25 -1.92 -1.67 0.16
N THR A 26 -3.14 -1.25 0.50
CA THR A 26 -3.51 0.16 0.44
C THR A 26 -2.90 0.90 1.63
N PHE A 27 -2.58 2.18 1.44
CA PHE A 27 -2.17 3.02 2.57
C PHE A 27 -3.26 3.12 3.68
N ASP A 28 -4.52 2.81 3.37
CA ASP A 28 -5.56 2.71 4.40
C ASP A 28 -5.39 1.50 5.31
N ALA A 29 -4.97 0.34 4.78
CA ALA A 29 -4.64 -0.82 5.60
C ALA A 29 -3.47 -0.52 6.55
N ILE A 30 -2.44 0.17 6.04
CA ILE A 30 -1.29 0.61 6.85
C ILE A 30 -1.74 1.61 7.92
N ARG A 31 -2.66 2.53 7.60
CA ARG A 31 -3.23 3.48 8.55
C ARG A 31 -4.05 2.78 9.64
N ILE A 32 -4.84 1.75 9.30
CA ILE A 32 -5.65 1.01 10.26
C ILE A 32 -4.75 0.21 11.22
N GLN A 33 -3.70 -0.43 10.72
CA GLN A 33 -2.83 -1.29 11.53
C GLN A 33 -1.78 -0.50 12.34
N PHE A 34 -1.21 0.57 11.78
CA PHE A 34 -0.06 1.28 12.36
C PHE A 34 -0.37 2.75 12.71
N GLY A 35 -1.57 3.24 12.40
CA GLY A 35 -1.93 4.64 12.60
C GLY A 35 -1.22 5.63 11.66
N LEU A 36 -0.44 5.13 10.69
CA LEU A 36 0.40 5.97 9.83
C LEU A 36 -0.40 6.58 8.68
N GLN A 37 -0.23 7.88 8.47
CA GLN A 37 -0.77 8.56 7.30
C GLN A 37 0.06 8.21 6.05
N SER A 38 -0.56 8.31 4.87
CA SER A 38 0.12 8.08 3.58
C SER A 38 1.41 8.90 3.42
N GLY A 39 1.40 10.16 3.86
CA GLY A 39 2.59 11.02 3.85
C GLY A 39 3.70 10.56 4.79
N GLU A 40 3.37 9.94 5.92
CA GLU A 40 4.35 9.40 6.88
C GLU A 40 5.00 8.14 6.33
N VAL A 41 4.23 7.25 5.69
CA VAL A 41 4.76 6.07 4.99
C VAL A 41 5.71 6.49 3.86
N ILE A 42 5.38 7.52 3.07
CA ILE A 42 6.27 8.02 2.02
C ILE A 42 7.59 8.54 2.59
N LYS A 43 7.54 9.29 3.71
CA LYS A 43 8.74 9.76 4.40
C LYS A 43 9.58 8.60 4.93
N LEU A 44 8.93 7.60 5.53
CA LEU A 44 9.59 6.40 6.05
C LEU A 44 10.27 5.60 4.94
N MET A 45 9.58 5.38 3.82
CA MET A 45 10.13 4.70 2.65
C MET A 45 11.30 5.47 2.04
N ARG A 46 11.23 6.80 2.01
CA ARG A 46 12.33 7.65 1.51
C ARG A 46 13.56 7.60 2.41
N ALA A 47 13.39 7.46 3.72
CA ALA A 47 14.48 7.37 4.68
C ALA A 47 15.15 5.98 4.69
N ASN A 48 14.39 4.91 4.44
CA ASN A 48 14.88 3.54 4.56
C ASN A 48 15.34 2.91 3.23
N LEU A 49 14.83 3.39 2.09
CA LEU A 49 15.20 2.84 0.78
C LEU A 49 16.27 3.68 0.09
N LYS A 50 17.06 3.02 -0.76
CA LYS A 50 17.96 3.70 -1.69
C LYS A 50 17.15 4.59 -2.66
N PRO A 51 17.70 5.72 -3.12
CA PRO A 51 16.99 6.64 -4.02
C PRO A 51 16.47 6.00 -5.32
N THR A 52 17.19 5.01 -5.85
CA THR A 52 16.76 4.23 -7.03
C THR A 52 15.54 3.37 -6.73
N SER A 53 15.56 2.58 -5.65
CA SER A 53 14.44 1.77 -5.18
C SER A 53 13.22 2.60 -4.84
N PHE A 54 13.41 3.75 -4.19
CA PHE A 54 12.32 4.68 -3.90
C PHE A 54 11.67 5.24 -5.18
N ARG A 55 12.45 5.58 -6.22
CA ARG A 55 11.89 6.01 -7.51
C ARG A 55 11.07 4.91 -8.18
N LEU A 56 11.55 3.67 -8.16
CA LEU A 56 10.83 2.49 -8.65
C LEU A 56 9.51 2.29 -7.89
N TRP A 57 9.55 2.39 -6.56
CA TRP A 57 8.36 2.36 -5.71
C TRP A 57 7.36 3.42 -6.08
N ARG A 58 7.85 4.65 -6.25
CA ARG A 58 7.00 5.79 -6.47
C ARG A 58 6.36 5.72 -7.85
N LYS A 59 7.06 5.21 -8.86
CA LYS A 59 6.49 4.89 -10.18
C LYS A 59 5.34 3.87 -10.06
N ARG A 60 5.49 2.82 -9.25
CA ARG A 60 4.44 1.80 -9.01
C ARG A 60 3.25 2.33 -8.20
N THR A 61 3.50 3.22 -7.23
CA THR A 61 2.47 3.71 -6.30
C THR A 61 1.77 5.00 -6.73
N VAL A 62 2.38 5.84 -7.59
CA VAL A 62 1.79 7.09 -8.12
C VAL A 62 0.82 6.81 -9.27
N GLY A 63 1.08 5.81 -10.10
CA GLY A 63 0.23 5.48 -11.26
C GLY A 63 -1.12 4.81 -10.91
N ARG A 64 -1.39 4.50 -9.63
CA ARG A 64 -2.60 3.79 -9.22
C ARG A 64 -3.75 4.74 -8.88
N ASN A 65 -4.46 5.19 -9.92
CA ASN A 65 -5.76 5.88 -9.83
C ASN A 65 -6.93 4.98 -9.35
N THR A 66 -6.65 3.71 -9.02
CA THR A 66 -7.61 2.69 -8.56
C THR A 66 -7.44 2.35 -7.07
N LYS A 67 -7.00 3.32 -6.25
CA LYS A 67 -6.76 3.14 -4.81
C LYS A 67 -7.99 3.44 -3.92
N HIS A 68 -9.16 3.65 -4.51
CA HIS A 68 -10.42 3.57 -3.77
C HIS A 68 -10.97 2.15 -3.95
N LEU A 69 -11.27 1.49 -2.83
CA LEU A 69 -12.05 0.24 -2.82
C LEU A 69 -13.33 0.35 -3.69
N ALA A 70 -13.86 1.58 -3.83
CA ALA A 70 -15.00 1.95 -4.67
C ALA A 70 -14.80 1.78 -6.19
N LYS A 71 -13.57 1.68 -6.72
CA LYS A 71 -13.30 1.41 -8.15
C LYS A 71 -13.01 -0.05 -8.46
N ARG A 72 -12.96 -0.92 -7.44
CA ARG A 72 -13.01 -2.35 -7.68
C ARG A 72 -14.46 -2.66 -7.98
N ASN A 73 -14.85 -2.68 -9.25
CA ASN A 73 -16.11 -3.31 -9.63
C ASN A 73 -16.06 -4.71 -9.03
N PHE A 74 -16.86 -4.95 -8.01
CA PHE A 74 -17.10 -6.29 -7.50
C PHE A 74 -17.92 -7.00 -8.57
N VAL A 75 -17.29 -7.35 -9.68
CA VAL A 75 -17.84 -8.35 -10.58
C VAL A 75 -17.54 -9.67 -9.90
N VAL A 76 -18.35 -10.02 -8.88
CA VAL A 76 -18.65 -11.42 -8.62
C VAL A 76 -19.49 -11.88 -9.81
N GLY A 77 -18.82 -12.08 -10.92
CA GLY A 77 -19.21 -12.98 -11.97
C GLY A 77 -18.16 -14.07 -11.93
N ARG A 78 -18.53 -15.29 -11.54
CA ARG A 78 -17.70 -16.45 -11.84
C ARG A 78 -17.31 -16.33 -13.31
N PHE A 79 -16.00 -16.33 -13.61
CA PHE A 79 -15.54 -16.49 -14.98
C PHE A 79 -16.23 -17.74 -15.54
N ARG A 80 -17.14 -17.55 -16.49
CA ARG A 80 -17.82 -18.64 -17.20
C ARG A 80 -17.18 -18.68 -18.58
N CYS A 81 -16.55 -19.80 -18.93
CA CYS A 81 -15.99 -19.92 -20.27
C CYS A 81 -17.14 -19.89 -21.30
N PRO A 82 -16.93 -19.33 -22.51
CA PRO A 82 -17.98 -19.23 -23.53
C PRO A 82 -18.61 -20.58 -23.89
N SER A 83 -17.89 -21.69 -23.70
CA SER A 83 -18.35 -23.05 -23.96
C SER A 83 -19.09 -23.72 -22.81
N GLN A 84 -19.18 -23.08 -21.63
CA GLN A 84 -19.86 -23.65 -20.47
C GLN A 84 -21.38 -23.58 -20.68
N ARG A 85 -21.94 -24.59 -21.33
CA ARG A 85 -23.39 -24.81 -21.37
C ARG A 85 -23.90 -25.12 -19.96
N GLY A 86 -25.03 -24.55 -19.61
CA GLY A 86 -25.79 -24.80 -18.39
C GLY A 86 -27.22 -25.07 -18.79
#